data_AF-A0A8S3HRA0-F1
#
_entry.id   AF-A0A8S3HRA0-F1
#
_cell.length_a   1.000
_cell.length_b   1.000
_cell.length_c   1.000
_cell.angle_alpha   90.00
_cell.angle_beta   90.00
_cell.angle_gamma   90.00
#
_symmetry.space_group_name_H-M   'P 1'
#
loop_
_entity.id
_entity.type
_entity.pdbx_description
1 polymer ?
#
loop_
_entity_poly.entity_id
_entity_poly.type
_entity_poly.pdbx_seq_one_letter_code
_entity_poly.pdbx_strand_id
1 'polypeptide(L)'
;MDLSQYLSSIATVGNLDTLNSFFVLSKLSMQAARHIGGSRLSWVDILSKVKIKNFSLEEFIKVYLGYQEAFKEFVFDVSAMIHVAGQLHPPTGAKTSPFQTFRVLCKELGLDDLQFFHEFLPIFNHGIKKQWYKIDEIAKLLAWLQAQDQVLFGKYFSEYSSNVNIDELWNMFLYLYKIGAISDVVQKYLAFVLSERIPSVYVKTFHQYAKSAKESLKEIKPELQEHFKHVFEKIFDAYMVNRLNDPKYSYIFTQTDCLDFLQIGIELSLTNLLERHSCLLLIQRILFQTETNQNTNAQKLRSLFQNLKKFNEIFLKTYPPEKIIHDQFLQNFLITHISIWLK
;
A
#
# COMPACT_ATOMS: atom_id res chain seq x y z
N MET A 1 39.29 -27.86 19.08
CA MET A 1 39.77 -26.57 18.55
C MET A 1 38.59 -25.62 18.59
N ASP A 2 38.71 -24.49 19.27
CA ASP A 2 37.58 -23.59 19.50
C ASP A 2 37.34 -22.73 18.25
N LEU A 3 36.32 -23.07 17.48
CA LEU A 3 35.97 -22.39 16.23
C LEU A 3 35.65 -20.89 16.48
N SER A 4 35.27 -20.54 17.71
CA SER A 4 35.10 -19.16 18.15
C SER A 4 36.42 -18.37 18.20
N GLN A 5 37.56 -19.02 18.50
CA GLN A 5 38.88 -18.37 18.54
C GLN A 5 39.45 -18.06 17.14
N TYR A 6 39.10 -18.82 16.11
CA TYR A 6 39.56 -18.54 14.75
C TYR A 6 38.72 -17.46 14.07
N LEU A 7 37.39 -17.48 14.26
CA LEU A 7 36.49 -16.47 13.72
C LEU A 7 36.60 -15.13 14.46
N SER A 8 37.00 -15.11 15.73
CA SER A 8 37.23 -13.87 16.48
C SER A 8 38.44 -13.06 16.01
N SER A 9 39.33 -13.64 15.20
CA SER A 9 40.50 -12.95 14.64
C SER A 9 40.13 -11.84 13.63
N ILE A 10 38.94 -11.90 13.03
CA ILE A 10 38.38 -10.82 12.19
C ILE A 10 37.00 -10.43 12.75
N ALA A 11 36.99 -9.62 13.81
CA ALA A 11 35.76 -9.10 14.38
C ALA A 11 35.06 -8.07 13.47
N THR A 12 35.79 -7.45 12.53
CA THR A 12 35.26 -6.43 11.62
C THR A 12 35.91 -6.52 10.24
N VAL A 13 35.08 -6.48 9.20
CA VAL A 13 35.47 -6.44 7.79
C VAL A 13 35.09 -5.05 7.26
N GLY A 14 36.09 -4.25 6.89
CA GLY A 14 35.91 -2.83 6.59
C GLY A 14 36.65 -2.30 5.37
N ASN A 15 37.44 -3.15 4.70
CA ASN A 15 38.17 -2.86 3.46
C ASN A 15 38.45 -4.16 2.69
N LEU A 16 38.86 -4.05 1.42
CA LEU A 16 39.01 -5.21 0.53
C LEU A 16 39.98 -6.27 1.06
N ASP A 17 41.08 -5.88 1.70
CA ASP A 17 42.05 -6.82 2.26
C ASP A 17 41.44 -7.65 3.41
N THR A 18 40.71 -6.99 4.31
CA THR A 18 39.98 -7.68 5.40
C THR A 18 38.85 -8.56 4.87
N LEU A 19 38.22 -8.20 3.75
CA LEU A 19 37.17 -9.00 3.10
C LEU A 19 37.76 -10.27 2.45
N ASN A 20 38.87 -10.14 1.72
CA ASN A 20 39.59 -11.30 1.16
C ASN A 20 40.07 -12.24 2.27
N SER A 21 40.63 -11.67 3.34
CA SER A 21 41.07 -12.43 4.52
C SER A 21 39.91 -13.17 5.18
N PHE A 22 38.76 -12.51 5.30
CA PHE A 22 37.53 -13.10 5.83
C PHE A 22 37.08 -14.31 5.01
N PHE A 23 37.08 -14.25 3.68
CA PHE A 23 36.70 -15.41 2.85
C PHE A 23 37.69 -16.56 2.99
N VAL A 24 39.00 -16.30 3.02
CA VAL A 24 40.03 -17.34 3.22
C VAL A 24 39.83 -18.03 4.58
N LEU A 25 39.64 -17.26 5.66
CA LEU A 25 39.41 -17.83 7.00
C LEU A 25 38.09 -18.59 7.11
N SER A 26 37.04 -18.12 6.44
CA SER A 26 35.74 -18.80 6.38
C SER A 26 35.90 -20.18 5.74
N LYS A 27 36.63 -20.27 4.61
CA LYS A 27 36.89 -21.53 3.93
C LYS A 27 37.66 -22.51 4.82
N LEU A 28 38.73 -22.04 5.47
CA LEU A 28 39.53 -22.87 6.38
C LEU A 28 38.69 -23.37 7.57
N SER A 29 37.84 -22.51 8.12
CA SER A 29 36.99 -22.84 9.26
C SER A 29 35.93 -23.89 8.90
N MET A 30 35.28 -23.75 7.73
CA MET A 30 34.33 -24.73 7.22
C MET A 30 34.98 -26.09 6.93
N GLN A 31 36.19 -26.11 6.36
CA GLN A 31 36.94 -27.34 6.11
C GLN A 31 37.38 -28.01 7.43
N ALA A 32 37.92 -27.25 8.36
CA ALA A 32 38.33 -27.76 9.66
C ALA A 32 37.16 -28.36 10.44
N ALA A 33 35.99 -27.69 10.44
CA ALA A 33 34.78 -28.20 11.08
C ALA A 33 34.36 -29.57 10.53
N ARG A 34 34.44 -29.76 9.21
CA ARG A 34 34.14 -31.04 8.54
C ARG A 34 35.08 -32.16 8.96
N HIS A 35 36.38 -31.88 9.09
CA HIS A 35 37.39 -32.89 9.46
C HIS A 35 37.30 -33.36 10.91
N ILE A 36 36.79 -32.51 11.81
CA ILE A 36 36.69 -32.80 13.25
C ILE A 36 35.40 -33.59 13.58
N GLY A 37 34.54 -33.87 12.59
CA GLY A 37 33.29 -34.61 12.79
C GLY A 37 32.21 -33.81 13.52
N GLY A 38 32.34 -32.48 13.59
CA GLY A 38 31.35 -31.58 14.17
C GLY A 38 30.16 -31.33 13.24
N SER A 39 29.15 -30.61 13.74
CA SER A 39 28.06 -30.09 12.90
C SER A 39 28.62 -29.21 11.78
N ARG A 40 28.02 -29.30 10.59
CA ARG A 40 28.43 -28.50 9.43
C ARG A 40 28.23 -27.02 9.74
N LEU A 41 29.33 -26.28 9.73
CA LEU A 41 29.31 -24.83 9.94
C LEU A 41 28.59 -24.14 8.77
N SER A 42 27.52 -23.38 9.07
CA SER A 42 26.78 -22.63 8.06
C SER A 42 27.37 -21.24 7.85
N TRP A 43 26.99 -20.59 6.74
CA TRP A 43 27.36 -19.20 6.50
C TRP A 43 26.79 -18.25 7.55
N VAL A 44 25.56 -18.46 7.98
CA VAL A 44 24.92 -17.63 9.02
C VAL A 44 25.71 -17.69 10.32
N ASP A 45 26.20 -18.87 10.71
CA ASP A 45 27.03 -19.02 11.92
C ASP A 45 28.28 -18.14 11.84
N ILE A 46 28.96 -18.15 10.69
CA ILE A 46 30.17 -17.35 10.45
C ILE A 46 29.86 -15.85 10.42
N LEU A 47 28.87 -15.46 9.62
CA LEU A 47 28.49 -14.07 9.42
C LEU A 47 28.00 -13.41 10.71
N SER A 48 27.36 -14.18 11.61
CA SER A 48 26.92 -13.68 12.91
C SER A 48 28.05 -13.24 13.84
N LYS A 49 29.30 -13.66 13.57
CA LYS A 49 30.48 -13.33 14.39
C LYS A 49 31.27 -12.13 13.88
N VAL A 50 30.93 -11.64 12.68
CA VAL A 50 31.70 -10.59 12.01
C VAL A 50 30.80 -9.42 11.70
N LYS A 51 31.31 -8.20 11.93
CA LYS A 51 30.65 -6.98 11.51
C LYS A 51 31.17 -6.52 10.16
N ILE A 52 30.31 -6.46 9.16
CA ILE A 52 30.66 -5.96 7.83
C ILE A 52 30.32 -4.46 7.76
N LYS A 53 31.26 -3.63 7.30
CA LYS A 53 31.11 -2.17 7.16
C LYS A 53 31.80 -1.66 5.90
N ASN A 54 31.43 -0.45 5.47
CA ASN A 54 32.07 0.27 4.37
C ASN A 54 32.04 -0.46 3.02
N PHE A 55 31.08 -1.37 2.85
CA PHE A 55 30.83 -2.08 1.61
C PHE A 55 29.38 -1.90 1.21
N SER A 56 29.14 -1.78 -0.10
CA SER A 56 27.83 -2.07 -0.65
C SER A 56 27.60 -3.59 -0.67
N LEU A 57 26.33 -4.00 -0.72
CA LEU A 57 25.99 -5.41 -0.83
C LEU A 57 26.52 -6.01 -2.14
N GLU A 58 26.43 -5.24 -3.23
CA GLU A 58 26.97 -5.61 -4.53
C GLU A 58 28.49 -5.81 -4.48
N GLU A 59 29.23 -4.98 -3.75
CA GLU A 59 30.68 -5.15 -3.57
C GLU A 59 31.01 -6.45 -2.83
N PHE A 60 30.30 -6.73 -1.73
CA PHE A 60 30.48 -7.97 -0.98
C PHE A 60 30.22 -9.21 -1.85
N ILE A 61 29.08 -9.23 -2.57
CA ILE A 61 28.69 -10.36 -3.42
C ILE A 61 29.64 -10.51 -4.61
N LYS A 62 30.07 -9.41 -5.23
CA LYS A 62 31.06 -9.45 -6.32
C LYS A 62 32.36 -10.13 -5.90
N VAL A 63 32.85 -9.82 -4.69
CA VAL A 63 34.06 -10.48 -4.17
C VAL A 63 33.77 -11.95 -3.87
N TYR A 64 32.63 -12.28 -3.25
CA TYR A 64 32.22 -13.67 -3.00
C TYR A 64 32.19 -14.51 -4.30
N LEU A 65 31.63 -13.98 -5.38
CA LEU A 65 31.56 -14.67 -6.67
C LEU A 65 32.94 -15.05 -7.20
N GLY A 66 33.97 -14.23 -6.93
CA GLY A 66 35.36 -14.58 -7.24
C GLY A 66 35.90 -15.80 -6.48
N TYR A 67 35.29 -16.15 -5.35
CA TYR A 67 35.62 -17.32 -4.52
C TYR A 67 34.60 -18.46 -4.63
N GLN A 68 33.55 -18.34 -5.44
CA GLN A 68 32.40 -19.26 -5.46
C GLN A 68 32.82 -20.74 -5.61
N GLU A 69 33.75 -21.03 -6.53
CA GLU A 69 34.28 -22.38 -6.75
C GLU A 69 34.96 -22.97 -5.51
N ALA A 70 35.65 -22.15 -4.73
CA ALA A 70 36.25 -22.59 -3.47
C ALA A 70 35.17 -23.00 -2.45
N PHE A 71 33.97 -22.44 -2.56
CA PHE A 71 32.83 -22.69 -1.67
C PHE A 71 31.78 -23.64 -2.23
N LYS A 72 32.05 -24.38 -3.32
CA LYS A 72 31.07 -25.32 -3.92
C LYS A 72 30.47 -26.35 -2.95
N GLU A 73 31.24 -26.75 -1.94
CA GLU A 73 30.78 -27.68 -0.89
C GLU A 73 30.11 -26.99 0.31
N PHE A 74 30.08 -25.65 0.34
CA PHE A 74 29.51 -24.82 1.39
C PHE A 74 28.86 -23.59 0.73
N VAL A 75 27.83 -23.87 -0.06
CA VAL A 75 27.18 -22.85 -0.91
C VAL A 75 26.60 -21.73 -0.05
N PHE A 76 26.79 -20.49 -0.50
CA PHE A 76 26.17 -19.32 0.11
C PHE A 76 24.68 -19.35 -0.20
N ASP A 77 23.85 -19.44 0.84
CA ASP A 77 22.41 -19.69 0.73
C ASP A 77 21.58 -18.41 0.95
N VAL A 78 20.25 -18.57 0.87
CA VAL A 78 19.29 -17.47 1.05
C VAL A 78 19.47 -16.81 2.41
N SER A 79 19.60 -17.60 3.49
CA SER A 79 19.73 -17.06 4.84
C SER A 79 21.04 -16.29 5.03
N ALA A 80 22.14 -16.71 4.38
CA ALA A 80 23.39 -15.95 4.34
C ALA A 80 23.21 -14.61 3.61
N MET A 81 22.56 -14.61 2.45
CA MET A 81 22.26 -13.40 1.68
C MET A 81 21.44 -12.40 2.51
N ILE A 82 20.42 -12.89 3.23
CA ILE A 82 19.58 -12.08 4.12
C ILE A 82 20.38 -11.50 5.28
N HIS A 83 21.28 -12.30 5.86
CA HIS A 83 22.11 -11.84 6.96
C HIS A 83 23.03 -10.69 6.52
N VAL A 84 23.69 -10.83 5.35
CA VAL A 84 24.53 -9.76 4.80
C VAL A 84 23.68 -8.53 4.44
N ALA A 85 22.53 -8.72 3.78
CA ALA A 85 21.60 -7.64 3.46
C ALA A 85 21.15 -6.87 4.72
N GLY A 86 20.89 -7.57 5.82
CA GLY A 86 20.52 -6.97 7.10
C GLY A 86 21.64 -6.15 7.75
N GLN A 87 22.90 -6.60 7.64
CA GLN A 87 24.06 -5.85 8.15
C GLN A 87 24.39 -4.61 7.32
N LEU A 88 24.22 -4.70 5.99
CA LEU A 88 24.58 -3.64 5.04
C LEU A 88 23.42 -2.70 4.69
N HIS A 89 22.31 -2.78 5.43
CA HIS A 89 21.18 -1.88 5.29
C HIS A 89 21.28 -0.64 6.21
N PRO A 90 20.79 0.53 5.77
CA PRO A 90 20.16 0.80 4.47
C PRO A 90 21.15 0.72 3.31
N PRO A 91 20.69 0.42 2.07
CA PRO A 91 21.55 0.39 0.91
C PRO A 91 22.23 1.74 0.73
N THR A 92 23.55 1.74 0.58
CA THR A 92 24.32 2.94 0.27
C THR A 92 24.83 2.85 -1.16
N GLY A 93 24.78 3.96 -1.90
CA GLY A 93 25.33 4.04 -3.26
C GLY A 93 24.58 3.29 -4.36
N ALA A 94 23.39 2.75 -4.09
CA ALA A 94 22.61 2.01 -5.09
C ALA A 94 22.11 2.93 -6.21
N LYS A 95 22.43 2.59 -7.47
CA LYS A 95 21.91 3.28 -8.68
C LYS A 95 20.48 2.87 -9.03
N THR A 96 20.05 1.71 -8.52
CA THR A 96 18.75 1.08 -8.79
C THR A 96 17.99 0.87 -7.49
N SER A 97 16.69 0.55 -7.59
CA SER A 97 15.88 0.20 -6.43
C SER A 97 16.53 -0.94 -5.62
N PRO A 98 16.57 -0.87 -4.28
CA PRO A 98 17.17 -1.90 -3.43
C PRO A 98 16.63 -3.30 -3.69
N PHE A 99 15.32 -3.40 -3.95
CA PHE A 99 14.66 -4.67 -4.23
C PHE A 99 15.05 -5.26 -5.58
N GLN A 100 15.30 -4.40 -6.58
CA GLN A 100 15.81 -4.84 -7.87
C GLN A 100 17.25 -5.34 -7.72
N THR A 101 18.07 -4.65 -6.93
CA THR A 101 19.43 -5.12 -6.60
C THR A 101 19.39 -6.50 -5.96
N PHE A 102 18.56 -6.72 -4.95
CA PHE A 102 18.43 -8.05 -4.32
C PHE A 102 18.10 -9.15 -5.32
N ARG A 103 17.15 -8.91 -6.23
CA ARG A 103 16.77 -9.89 -7.25
C ARG A 103 17.90 -10.21 -8.21
N VAL A 104 18.65 -9.20 -8.66
CA VAL A 104 19.81 -9.39 -9.52
C VAL A 104 20.86 -10.24 -8.81
N LEU A 105 21.18 -9.91 -7.55
CA LEU A 105 22.17 -10.64 -6.77
C LEU A 105 21.73 -12.08 -6.44
N CYS A 106 20.45 -12.30 -6.11
CA CYS A 106 19.90 -13.65 -5.95
C CYS A 106 20.09 -14.48 -7.22
N LYS A 107 19.80 -13.89 -8.40
CA LYS A 107 19.99 -14.58 -9.68
C LYS A 107 21.46 -14.89 -9.97
N GLU A 108 22.37 -13.96 -9.69
CA GLU A 108 23.82 -14.17 -9.86
C GLU A 108 24.34 -15.30 -8.96
N LEU A 109 23.79 -15.43 -7.76
CA LEU A 109 24.13 -16.49 -6.80
C LEU A 109 23.38 -17.80 -7.04
N GLY A 110 22.42 -17.85 -7.97
CA GLY A 110 21.56 -19.02 -8.18
C GLY A 110 20.58 -19.28 -7.03
N LEU A 111 20.21 -18.24 -6.28
CA LEU A 111 19.27 -18.31 -5.16
C LEU A 111 17.82 -18.10 -5.63
N ASP A 112 16.89 -18.72 -4.91
CA ASP A 112 15.46 -18.49 -5.05
C ASP A 112 15.11 -17.09 -4.52
N ASP A 113 14.73 -16.17 -5.43
CA ASP A 113 14.38 -14.80 -5.08
C ASP A 113 13.05 -14.72 -4.32
N LEU A 114 12.09 -15.64 -4.54
CA LEU A 114 10.85 -15.70 -3.77
C LEU A 114 11.10 -16.15 -2.33
N GLN A 115 11.89 -17.19 -2.14
CA GLN A 115 12.30 -17.61 -0.80
C GLN A 115 13.02 -16.48 -0.06
N PHE A 116 13.91 -15.76 -0.76
CA PHE A 116 14.57 -14.59 -0.19
C PHE A 116 13.56 -13.56 0.32
N PHE A 117 12.55 -13.16 -0.48
CA PHE A 117 11.56 -12.19 -0.02
C PHE A 117 10.63 -12.73 1.07
N HIS A 118 10.42 -14.03 1.20
CA HIS A 118 9.73 -14.59 2.36
C HIS A 118 10.48 -14.32 3.67
N GLU A 119 11.78 -14.60 3.69
CA GLU A 119 12.63 -14.47 4.87
C GLU A 119 13.09 -13.00 5.11
N PHE A 120 13.09 -12.15 4.08
CA PHE A 120 13.49 -10.73 4.17
C PHE A 120 12.44 -9.81 4.83
N LEU A 121 11.19 -10.27 4.99
CA LEU A 121 10.07 -9.46 5.51
C LEU A 121 10.38 -8.69 6.82
N PRO A 122 11.10 -9.25 7.83
CA PRO A 122 11.44 -8.51 9.05
C PRO A 122 12.35 -7.30 8.79
N ILE A 123 13.29 -7.43 7.85
CA ILE A 123 14.21 -6.36 7.45
C ILE A 123 13.44 -5.28 6.68
N PHE A 124 12.53 -5.69 5.80
CA PHE A 124 11.60 -4.77 5.13
C PHE A 124 10.79 -3.95 6.14
N ASN A 125 10.13 -4.59 7.11
CA ASN A 125 9.32 -3.91 8.13
C ASN A 125 10.16 -2.88 8.93
N HIS A 126 11.37 -3.28 9.34
CA HIS A 126 12.29 -2.34 10.00
C HIS A 126 12.62 -1.14 9.10
N GLY A 127 12.90 -1.38 7.82
CA GLY A 127 13.21 -0.33 6.85
C GLY A 127 12.04 0.62 6.58
N ILE A 128 10.79 0.13 6.57
CA ILE A 128 9.60 0.99 6.46
C ILE A 128 9.49 1.92 7.67
N LYS A 129 9.61 1.38 8.89
CA LYS A 129 9.58 2.19 10.13
C LYS A 129 10.68 3.24 10.19
N LYS A 130 11.81 3.00 9.51
CA LYS A 130 12.95 3.91 9.42
C LYS A 130 12.95 4.76 8.14
N GLN A 131 11.93 4.65 7.30
CA GLN A 131 11.79 5.38 6.03
C GLN A 131 12.98 5.19 5.08
N TRP A 132 13.53 3.98 5.01
CA TRP A 132 14.68 3.68 4.14
C TRP A 132 14.33 3.60 2.65
N TYR A 133 13.07 3.34 2.33
CA TYR A 133 12.64 3.05 0.97
C TYR A 133 11.70 4.15 0.46
N LYS A 134 11.82 4.45 -0.83
CA LYS A 134 10.90 5.35 -1.51
C LYS A 134 9.62 4.62 -1.90
N ILE A 135 8.53 5.37 -2.05
CA ILE A 135 7.23 4.83 -2.42
C ILE A 135 7.27 4.07 -3.76
N ASP A 136 8.03 4.57 -4.73
CA ASP A 136 8.14 3.95 -6.05
C ASP A 136 8.91 2.63 -6.01
N GLU A 137 9.90 2.52 -5.11
CA GLU A 137 10.66 1.28 -4.88
C GLU A 137 9.77 0.20 -4.27
N ILE A 138 9.01 0.56 -3.23
CA ILE A 138 8.07 -0.36 -2.58
C ILE A 138 6.97 -0.77 -3.57
N ALA A 139 6.43 0.17 -4.35
CA ALA A 139 5.39 -0.15 -5.32
C ALA A 139 5.89 -1.12 -6.41
N LYS A 140 7.11 -0.95 -6.91
CA LYS A 140 7.73 -1.88 -7.86
C LYS A 140 7.90 -3.27 -7.25
N LEU A 141 8.30 -3.36 -5.98
CA LEU A 141 8.37 -4.62 -5.25
C LEU A 141 6.98 -5.27 -5.15
N LEU A 142 5.96 -4.53 -4.71
CA LEU A 142 4.59 -5.02 -4.58
C LEU A 142 4.03 -5.46 -5.94
N ALA A 143 4.27 -4.69 -7.00
CA ALA A 143 3.83 -5.02 -8.35
C ALA A 143 4.50 -6.30 -8.88
N TRP A 144 5.76 -6.55 -8.51
CA TRP A 144 6.42 -7.81 -8.81
C TRP A 144 5.85 -8.96 -7.97
N LEU A 145 5.69 -8.77 -6.65
CA LEU A 145 5.16 -9.79 -5.75
C LEU A 145 3.78 -10.29 -6.17
N GLN A 146 2.85 -9.41 -6.53
CA GLN A 146 1.52 -9.86 -6.97
C GLN A 146 1.54 -10.79 -8.19
N ALA A 147 2.56 -10.66 -9.05
CA ALA A 147 2.70 -11.47 -10.26
C ALA A 147 3.31 -12.85 -9.95
N GLN A 148 3.98 -13.00 -8.81
CA GLN A 148 4.66 -14.23 -8.41
C GLN A 148 3.92 -14.97 -7.28
N ASP A 149 3.54 -14.27 -6.22
CA ASP A 149 2.85 -14.80 -5.04
C ASP A 149 1.94 -13.72 -4.41
N GLN A 150 0.62 -13.91 -4.58
CA GLN A 150 -0.41 -13.01 -4.03
C GLN A 150 -0.49 -13.03 -2.50
N VAL A 151 -0.11 -14.14 -1.86
CA VAL A 151 -0.05 -14.25 -0.38
C VAL A 151 1.10 -13.42 0.14
N LEU A 152 2.27 -13.50 -0.51
CA LEU A 152 3.43 -12.68 -0.14
C LEU A 152 3.17 -11.20 -0.38
N PHE A 153 2.53 -10.85 -1.50
CA PHE A 153 2.01 -9.49 -1.72
C PHE A 153 1.18 -9.00 -0.53
N GLY A 154 0.19 -9.79 -0.10
CA GLY A 154 -0.68 -9.43 1.01
C GLY A 154 0.07 -9.16 2.31
N LYS A 155 1.11 -9.97 2.62
CA LYS A 155 1.98 -9.77 3.79
C LYS A 155 2.75 -8.45 3.71
N TYR A 156 3.43 -8.19 2.59
CA TYR A 156 4.20 -6.97 2.39
C TYR A 156 3.32 -5.72 2.40
N PHE A 157 2.16 -5.77 1.74
CA PHE A 157 1.23 -4.65 1.73
C PHE A 157 0.60 -4.38 3.10
N SER A 158 0.32 -5.42 3.89
CA SER A 158 -0.17 -5.29 5.26
C SER A 158 0.88 -4.64 6.18
N GLU A 159 2.15 -5.06 6.07
CA GLU A 159 3.25 -4.43 6.80
C GLU A 159 3.46 -2.98 6.37
N TYR A 160 3.43 -2.69 5.06
CA TYR A 160 3.52 -1.32 4.57
C TYR A 160 2.38 -0.46 5.14
N SER A 161 1.13 -0.87 4.91
CA SER A 161 -0.05 -0.11 5.31
C SER A 161 -0.13 0.12 6.82
N SER A 162 0.31 -0.83 7.65
CA SER A 162 0.31 -0.67 9.12
C SER A 162 1.32 0.35 9.63
N ASN A 163 2.36 0.67 8.85
CA ASN A 163 3.47 1.51 9.28
C ASN A 163 3.51 2.89 8.60
N VAL A 164 2.62 3.16 7.64
CA VAL A 164 2.54 4.44 6.93
C VAL A 164 1.28 5.23 7.29
N ASN A 165 1.37 6.55 7.09
CA ASN A 165 0.20 7.42 7.20
C ASN A 165 -0.78 7.20 6.02
N ILE A 166 -1.98 7.77 6.13
CA ILE A 166 -3.03 7.55 5.14
C ILE A 166 -2.69 8.22 3.80
N ASP A 167 -1.99 9.36 3.79
CA ASP A 167 -1.56 10.04 2.56
C ASP A 167 -0.59 9.19 1.74
N GLU A 168 0.40 8.58 2.39
CA GLU A 168 1.35 7.65 1.79
C GLU A 168 0.68 6.38 1.27
N LEU A 169 -0.32 5.87 2.01
CA LEU A 169 -1.10 4.72 1.59
C LEU A 169 -1.96 5.06 0.35
N TRP A 170 -2.56 6.24 0.31
CA TRP A 170 -3.33 6.73 -0.83
C TRP A 170 -2.44 6.88 -2.08
N ASN A 171 -1.27 7.50 -1.92
CA ASN A 171 -0.31 7.66 -3.01
C ASN A 171 0.20 6.30 -3.52
N MET A 172 0.39 5.32 -2.64
CA MET A 172 0.77 3.96 -3.02
C MET A 172 -0.31 3.31 -3.90
N PHE A 173 -1.57 3.44 -3.49
CA PHE A 173 -2.72 2.97 -4.27
C PHE A 173 -2.73 3.57 -5.67
N LEU A 174 -2.64 4.90 -5.79
CA LEU A 174 -2.61 5.56 -7.10
C LEU A 174 -1.42 5.10 -7.94
N TYR A 175 -0.25 4.96 -7.33
CA TYR A 175 0.97 4.59 -8.03
C TYR A 175 0.94 3.14 -8.53
N LEU A 176 0.43 2.18 -7.74
CA LEU A 176 0.28 0.78 -8.14
C LEU A 176 -0.54 0.64 -9.43
N TYR A 177 -1.65 1.37 -9.56
CA TYR A 177 -2.49 1.38 -10.75
C TYR A 177 -1.84 2.04 -11.97
N LYS A 178 -0.84 2.92 -11.79
CA LYS A 178 -0.07 3.51 -12.90
C LYS A 178 0.98 2.54 -13.45
N ILE A 179 1.58 1.71 -12.61
CA ILE A 179 2.78 0.93 -12.99
C ILE A 179 2.50 -0.50 -13.45
N GLY A 180 1.35 -1.11 -13.16
CA GLY A 180 1.20 -2.55 -13.42
C GLY A 180 -0.22 -3.06 -13.49
N ALA A 181 -0.35 -4.29 -13.99
CA ALA A 181 -1.60 -5.06 -13.95
C ALA A 181 -1.96 -5.37 -12.50
N ILE A 182 -3.25 -5.27 -12.15
CA ILE A 182 -3.76 -5.56 -10.81
C ILE A 182 -4.73 -6.73 -10.91
N SER A 183 -4.44 -7.81 -10.18
CA SER A 183 -5.34 -8.96 -10.10
C SER A 183 -6.54 -8.67 -9.18
N ASP A 184 -7.62 -9.43 -9.35
CA ASP A 184 -8.83 -9.30 -8.53
C ASP A 184 -8.57 -9.52 -7.03
N VAL A 185 -7.61 -10.37 -6.68
CA VAL A 185 -7.22 -10.62 -5.29
C VAL A 185 -6.55 -9.38 -4.71
N VAL A 186 -5.59 -8.80 -5.44
CA VAL A 186 -4.91 -7.55 -5.03
C VAL A 186 -5.92 -6.41 -4.91
N GLN A 187 -6.83 -6.30 -5.89
CA GLN A 187 -7.90 -5.32 -5.88
C GLN A 187 -8.76 -5.41 -4.60
N LYS A 188 -9.15 -6.62 -4.19
CA LYS A 188 -9.91 -6.85 -2.96
C LYS A 188 -9.13 -6.45 -1.71
N TYR A 189 -7.84 -6.79 -1.63
CA TYR A 189 -6.97 -6.37 -0.52
C TYR A 189 -6.81 -4.86 -0.43
N LEU A 190 -6.56 -4.19 -1.56
CA LEU A 190 -6.45 -2.73 -1.63
C LEU A 190 -7.75 -2.07 -1.16
N ALA A 191 -8.90 -2.52 -1.70
CA ALA A 191 -10.20 -2.01 -1.31
C ALA A 191 -10.47 -2.17 0.19
N PHE A 192 -10.20 -3.35 0.75
CA PHE A 192 -10.39 -3.63 2.17
C PHE A 192 -9.58 -2.66 3.04
N VAL A 193 -8.25 -2.64 2.89
CA VAL A 193 -7.35 -1.84 3.73
C VAL A 193 -7.64 -0.33 3.61
N LEU A 194 -7.88 0.17 2.39
CA LEU A 194 -8.17 1.58 2.18
C LEU A 194 -9.54 1.96 2.76
N SER A 195 -10.56 1.11 2.58
CA SER A 195 -11.91 1.34 3.10
C SER A 195 -11.99 1.32 4.63
N GLU A 196 -11.08 0.65 5.32
CA GLU A 196 -11.01 0.69 6.79
C GLU A 196 -10.31 1.94 7.31
N ARG A 197 -9.26 2.41 6.63
CA ARG A 197 -8.41 3.50 7.15
C ARG A 197 -8.90 4.90 6.74
N ILE A 198 -9.34 5.06 5.50
CA ILE A 198 -9.74 6.36 4.93
C ILE A 198 -10.98 6.99 5.59
N PRO A 199 -12.00 6.27 6.08
CA PRO A 199 -13.18 6.89 6.69
C PRO A 199 -12.87 7.87 7.84
N SER A 200 -11.69 7.75 8.46
CA SER A 200 -11.23 8.62 9.54
C SER A 200 -10.69 9.98 9.09
N VAL A 201 -10.41 10.21 7.80
CA VAL A 201 -9.74 11.45 7.31
C VAL A 201 -10.67 12.65 7.19
N TYR A 202 -10.16 13.86 7.44
CA TYR A 202 -10.95 15.09 7.32
C TYR A 202 -11.52 15.30 5.90
N VAL A 203 -12.65 16.01 5.82
CA VAL A 203 -13.38 16.31 4.57
C VAL A 203 -12.47 16.93 3.50
N LYS A 204 -11.63 17.89 3.89
CA LYS A 204 -10.69 18.56 2.99
C LYS A 204 -9.65 17.58 2.42
N THR A 205 -9.15 16.66 3.24
CA THR A 205 -8.19 15.63 2.80
C THR A 205 -8.84 14.67 1.83
N PHE A 206 -10.06 14.21 2.11
CA PHE A 206 -10.77 13.32 1.20
C PHE A 206 -11.10 13.98 -0.14
N HIS A 207 -11.42 15.28 -0.15
CA HIS A 207 -11.54 16.07 -1.39
C HIS A 207 -10.26 16.03 -2.24
N GLN A 208 -9.09 16.20 -1.61
CA GLN A 208 -7.80 16.13 -2.30
C GLN A 208 -7.56 14.73 -2.86
N TYR A 209 -7.89 13.68 -2.11
CA TYR A 209 -7.82 12.30 -2.57
C TYR A 209 -8.70 12.08 -3.80
N ALA A 210 -9.98 12.42 -3.73
CA ALA A 210 -10.90 12.32 -4.87
C ALA A 210 -10.38 13.05 -6.12
N LYS A 211 -9.86 14.27 -5.96
CA LYS A 211 -9.26 15.03 -7.07
C LYS A 211 -8.06 14.29 -7.68
N SER A 212 -7.14 13.80 -6.85
CA SER A 212 -5.96 13.06 -7.31
C SER A 212 -6.31 11.71 -7.95
N ALA A 213 -7.39 11.04 -7.53
CA ALA A 213 -7.92 9.85 -8.19
C ALA A 213 -8.45 10.17 -9.59
N LYS A 214 -9.22 11.25 -9.73
CA LYS A 214 -9.72 11.73 -11.03
C LYS A 214 -8.59 12.07 -11.99
N GLU A 215 -7.55 12.74 -11.50
CA GLU A 215 -6.36 13.06 -12.31
C GLU A 215 -5.62 11.78 -12.70
N SER A 216 -5.41 10.86 -11.75
CA SER A 216 -4.71 9.60 -11.99
C SER A 216 -5.45 8.69 -12.97
N LEU A 217 -6.78 8.70 -12.99
CA LEU A 217 -7.59 7.90 -13.91
C LEU A 217 -7.22 8.15 -15.38
N LYS A 218 -6.77 9.36 -15.73
CA LYS A 218 -6.33 9.72 -17.09
C LYS A 218 -5.02 9.05 -17.50
N GLU A 219 -4.21 8.67 -16.53
CA GLU A 219 -2.89 8.04 -16.73
C GLU A 219 -2.96 6.51 -16.58
N ILE A 220 -4.03 5.98 -16.00
CA ILE A 220 -4.26 4.54 -15.82
C ILE A 220 -4.68 3.92 -17.15
N LYS A 221 -4.08 2.76 -17.46
CA LYS A 221 -4.38 2.00 -18.68
C LYS A 221 -5.87 1.63 -18.76
N PRO A 222 -6.52 1.72 -19.94
CA PRO A 222 -7.96 1.49 -20.09
C PRO A 222 -8.47 0.20 -19.43
N GLU A 223 -7.72 -0.90 -19.58
CA GLU A 223 -8.06 -2.21 -19.05
C GLU A 223 -8.07 -2.29 -17.50
N LEU A 224 -7.45 -1.33 -16.81
CA LEU A 224 -7.40 -1.25 -15.34
C LEU A 224 -8.33 -0.18 -14.76
N GLN A 225 -8.90 0.68 -15.61
CA GLN A 225 -9.77 1.77 -15.15
C GLN A 225 -11.01 1.23 -14.45
N GLU A 226 -11.55 0.10 -14.91
CA GLU A 226 -12.70 -0.52 -14.26
C GLU A 226 -12.36 -1.02 -12.86
N HIS A 227 -11.23 -1.70 -12.71
CA HIS A 227 -10.76 -2.18 -11.41
C HIS A 227 -10.47 -1.03 -10.43
N PHE A 228 -9.84 0.04 -10.94
CA PHE A 228 -9.55 1.24 -10.17
C PHE A 228 -10.82 1.88 -9.62
N LYS A 229 -11.82 2.09 -10.49
CA LYS A 229 -13.11 2.66 -10.11
C LYS A 229 -13.77 1.80 -9.03
N HIS A 230 -13.85 0.49 -9.21
CA HIS A 230 -14.44 -0.39 -8.20
C HIS A 230 -13.76 -0.29 -6.81
N VAL A 231 -12.43 -0.12 -6.75
CA VAL A 231 -11.72 0.12 -5.48
C VAL A 231 -12.09 1.49 -4.91
N PHE A 232 -12.04 2.54 -5.74
CA PHE A 232 -12.39 3.90 -5.34
C PHE A 232 -13.81 3.96 -4.78
N GLU A 233 -14.76 3.30 -5.41
CA GLU A 233 -16.16 3.25 -5.01
C GLU A 233 -16.34 2.68 -3.62
N LYS A 234 -15.67 1.56 -3.31
CA LYS A 234 -15.72 0.97 -1.96
C LYS A 234 -15.18 1.93 -0.89
N ILE A 235 -14.13 2.67 -1.22
CA ILE A 235 -13.54 3.66 -0.32
C ILE A 235 -14.49 4.84 -0.14
N PHE A 236 -15.09 5.33 -1.23
CA PHE A 236 -16.05 6.42 -1.24
C PHE A 236 -17.30 6.07 -0.43
N ASP A 237 -17.85 4.88 -0.62
CA ASP A 237 -19.00 4.39 0.11
C ASP A 237 -18.71 4.29 1.62
N ALA A 238 -17.59 3.67 2.00
CA ALA A 238 -17.18 3.56 3.40
C ALA A 238 -16.99 4.95 4.04
N TYR A 239 -16.38 5.89 3.31
CA TYR A 239 -16.19 7.27 3.77
C TYR A 239 -17.53 7.99 3.99
N MET A 240 -18.43 7.96 2.99
CA MET A 240 -19.71 8.67 3.05
C MET A 240 -20.63 8.09 4.11
N VAL A 241 -20.72 6.77 4.22
CA VAL A 241 -21.52 6.11 5.26
C VAL A 241 -21.03 6.53 6.64
N ASN A 242 -19.71 6.50 6.89
CA ASN A 242 -19.15 6.91 8.17
C ASN A 242 -19.45 8.39 8.46
N ARG A 243 -19.25 9.27 7.48
CA ARG A 243 -19.39 10.72 7.68
C ARG A 243 -20.83 11.20 7.80
N LEU A 244 -21.75 10.59 7.08
CA LEU A 244 -23.13 11.07 7.01
C LEU A 244 -24.00 10.47 8.12
N ASN A 245 -23.72 9.24 8.56
CA ASN A 245 -24.48 8.55 9.60
C ASN A 245 -23.91 8.75 11.01
N ASP A 246 -22.63 9.12 11.17
CA ASP A 246 -22.07 9.43 12.50
C ASP A 246 -22.53 10.84 12.95
N PRO A 247 -23.30 10.95 14.06
CA PRO A 247 -23.75 12.24 14.59
C PRO A 247 -22.60 13.23 14.83
N LYS A 248 -21.40 12.73 15.15
CA LYS A 248 -20.18 13.51 15.40
C LYS A 248 -19.63 14.22 14.16
N TYR A 249 -19.89 13.70 12.96
CA TYR A 249 -19.31 14.18 11.69
C TYR A 249 -20.33 14.55 10.62
N SER A 250 -21.60 14.21 10.86
CA SER A 250 -22.75 14.98 10.38
C SER A 250 -22.56 16.47 10.83
N TYR A 251 -23.44 17.45 10.70
CA TYR A 251 -23.13 18.89 10.97
C TYR A 251 -21.92 19.57 10.26
N ILE A 252 -20.79 18.91 9.99
CA ILE A 252 -19.57 19.46 9.38
C ILE A 252 -19.72 19.59 7.85
N PHE A 253 -20.54 18.74 7.22
CA PHE A 253 -20.78 18.79 5.78
C PHE A 253 -21.67 19.98 5.41
N THR A 254 -21.10 20.89 4.62
CA THR A 254 -21.88 21.94 3.97
C THR A 254 -22.65 21.38 2.78
N GLN A 255 -23.68 22.11 2.33
CA GLN A 255 -24.40 21.75 1.11
C GLN A 255 -23.44 21.69 -0.10
N THR A 256 -22.46 22.59 -0.16
CA THR A 256 -21.42 22.62 -1.21
C THR A 256 -20.59 21.34 -1.18
N ASP A 257 -20.11 20.90 -0.02
CA ASP A 257 -19.35 19.64 0.10
C ASP A 257 -20.17 18.45 -0.40
N CYS A 258 -21.46 18.38 -0.07
CA CYS A 258 -22.32 17.30 -0.53
C CYS A 258 -22.52 17.30 -2.05
N LEU A 259 -22.66 18.48 -2.66
CA LEU A 259 -22.77 18.62 -4.12
C LEU A 259 -21.48 18.19 -4.82
N ASP A 260 -20.33 18.63 -4.29
CA ASP A 260 -19.00 18.29 -4.83
C ASP A 260 -18.74 16.78 -4.74
N PHE A 261 -19.04 16.16 -3.59
CA PHE A 261 -18.90 14.71 -3.43
C PHE A 261 -19.85 13.91 -4.31
N LEU A 262 -21.08 14.40 -4.51
CA LEU A 262 -22.02 13.75 -5.41
C LEU A 262 -21.47 13.77 -6.85
N GLN A 263 -20.91 14.89 -7.29
CA GLN A 263 -20.25 15.00 -8.59
C GLN A 263 -19.04 14.07 -8.71
N ILE A 264 -18.19 14.00 -7.68
CA ILE A 264 -17.06 13.05 -7.63
C ILE A 264 -17.53 11.60 -7.75
N GLY A 265 -18.55 11.22 -6.96
CA GLY A 265 -19.11 9.87 -6.97
C GLY A 265 -19.68 9.49 -8.33
N ILE A 266 -20.31 10.44 -9.01
CA ILE A 266 -20.81 10.31 -10.39
C ILE A 266 -19.67 10.08 -11.38
N GLU A 267 -18.63 10.91 -11.33
CA GLU A 267 -17.53 10.88 -12.31
C GLU A 267 -16.63 9.65 -12.17
N LEU A 268 -16.50 9.12 -10.96
CA LEU A 268 -15.62 7.98 -10.64
C LEU A 268 -16.39 6.64 -10.51
N SER A 269 -17.66 6.60 -10.91
CA SER A 269 -18.51 5.39 -10.89
C SER A 269 -18.39 4.51 -12.16
N LEU A 270 -18.69 3.21 -12.01
CA LEU A 270 -18.82 2.19 -13.04
C LEU A 270 -20.22 2.08 -13.65
N THR A 271 -21.27 2.27 -12.85
CA THR A 271 -22.67 2.11 -13.28
C THR A 271 -23.50 3.37 -13.03
N ASN A 272 -24.62 3.51 -13.76
CA ASN A 272 -25.64 4.56 -13.55
C ASN A 272 -25.98 4.66 -12.06
N LEU A 273 -26.06 5.78 -11.36
CA LEU A 273 -25.40 7.10 -11.41
C LEU A 273 -25.85 7.86 -10.14
N LEU A 274 -27.02 7.49 -9.58
CA LEU A 274 -27.59 8.09 -8.36
C LEU A 274 -28.22 7.07 -7.38
N GLU A 275 -28.44 5.81 -7.79
CA GLU A 275 -29.04 4.73 -6.96
C GLU A 275 -28.08 4.12 -5.93
N ARG A 276 -26.84 4.61 -5.87
CA ARG A 276 -25.86 4.14 -4.90
C ARG A 276 -26.19 4.65 -3.51
N HIS A 277 -26.02 3.80 -2.50
CA HIS A 277 -26.31 4.16 -1.12
C HIS A 277 -25.62 5.45 -0.67
N SER A 278 -24.33 5.64 -0.98
CA SER A 278 -23.59 6.87 -0.66
C SER A 278 -24.14 8.10 -1.39
N CYS A 279 -24.45 7.98 -2.69
CA CYS A 279 -25.08 9.04 -3.47
C CYS A 279 -26.47 9.38 -2.93
N LEU A 280 -27.27 8.38 -2.54
CA LEU A 280 -28.59 8.57 -1.93
C LEU A 280 -28.50 9.30 -0.58
N LEU A 281 -27.52 8.96 0.27
CA LEU A 281 -27.24 9.68 1.52
C LEU A 281 -26.83 11.14 1.27
N LEU A 282 -26.06 11.40 0.21
CA LEU A 282 -25.68 12.76 -0.18
C LEU A 282 -26.89 13.55 -0.70
N ILE A 283 -27.71 12.96 -1.57
CA ILE A 283 -28.94 13.56 -2.09
C ILE A 283 -29.90 13.88 -0.93
N GLN A 284 -30.08 12.94 0.00
CA GLN A 284 -30.83 13.16 1.24
C GLN A 284 -30.37 14.43 1.94
N ARG A 285 -29.05 14.57 2.13
CA ARG A 285 -28.50 15.69 2.87
C ARG A 285 -28.68 17.01 2.11
N ILE A 286 -28.43 17.02 0.80
CA ILE A 286 -28.62 18.20 -0.05
C ILE A 286 -30.07 18.70 0.00
N LEU A 287 -31.04 17.78 -0.03
CA LEU A 287 -32.46 18.13 -0.07
C LEU A 287 -33.01 18.55 1.30
N PHE A 288 -32.65 17.82 2.36
CA PHE A 288 -33.30 17.93 3.67
C PHE A 288 -32.47 18.62 4.75
N GLN A 289 -31.24 19.06 4.46
CA GLN A 289 -30.45 19.85 5.42
C GLN A 289 -31.16 21.19 5.69
N THR A 290 -31.64 21.35 6.92
CA THR A 290 -32.18 22.62 7.43
C THR A 290 -31.04 23.46 7.96
N GLU A 291 -30.95 24.71 7.49
CA GLU A 291 -30.14 25.71 8.17
C GLU A 291 -30.60 25.81 9.63
N THR A 292 -29.65 25.94 10.56
CA THR A 292 -29.87 25.98 12.02
C THR A 292 -30.86 27.06 12.48
N ASN A 293 -31.22 28.00 11.60
CA ASN A 293 -32.15 29.11 11.87
C ASN A 293 -33.59 28.87 11.36
N GLN A 294 -33.89 27.72 10.74
CA GLN A 294 -35.22 27.41 10.19
C GLN A 294 -36.11 26.70 11.22
N ASN A 295 -36.89 27.49 11.98
CA ASN A 295 -37.69 26.98 13.10
C ASN A 295 -39.14 26.65 12.72
N THR A 296 -39.63 27.06 11.53
CA THR A 296 -41.03 26.83 11.12
C THR A 296 -41.14 25.86 9.94
N ASN A 297 -42.22 25.08 9.90
CA ASN A 297 -42.50 24.14 8.80
C ASN A 297 -42.59 24.83 7.43
N ALA A 298 -43.06 26.08 7.37
CA ALA A 298 -43.10 26.86 6.14
C ALA A 298 -41.69 27.24 5.63
N GLN A 299 -40.77 27.63 6.53
CA GLN A 299 -39.38 27.91 6.17
C GLN A 299 -38.65 26.64 5.72
N LYS A 300 -38.84 25.54 6.46
CA LYS A 300 -38.34 24.21 6.10
C LYS A 300 -38.80 23.83 4.68
N LEU A 301 -40.11 23.86 4.41
CA LEU A 301 -40.69 23.55 3.08
C LEU A 301 -40.13 24.45 1.96
N ARG A 302 -40.03 25.75 2.20
CA ARG A 302 -39.46 26.69 1.23
C ARG A 302 -38.00 26.36 0.89
N SER A 303 -37.22 25.99 1.91
CA SER A 303 -35.83 25.53 1.75
C SER A 303 -35.75 24.26 0.91
N LEU A 304 -36.61 23.26 1.18
CA LEU A 304 -36.68 22.03 0.39
C LEU A 304 -36.96 22.31 -1.10
N PHE A 305 -37.95 23.16 -1.41
CA PHE A 305 -38.24 23.51 -2.81
C PHE A 305 -37.09 24.26 -3.48
N GLN A 306 -36.38 25.13 -2.75
CA GLN A 306 -35.19 25.80 -3.27
C GLN A 306 -34.05 24.81 -3.52
N ASN A 307 -33.83 23.86 -2.61
CA ASN A 307 -32.83 22.81 -2.75
C ASN A 307 -33.15 21.87 -3.92
N LEU A 308 -34.42 21.47 -4.07
CA LEU A 308 -34.89 20.69 -5.23
C LEU A 308 -34.65 21.43 -6.54
N LYS A 309 -34.92 22.74 -6.60
CA LYS A 309 -34.67 23.54 -7.79
C LYS A 309 -33.18 23.60 -8.13
N LYS A 310 -32.31 23.86 -7.15
CA LYS A 310 -30.85 23.86 -7.33
C LYS A 310 -30.33 22.49 -7.78
N PHE A 311 -30.78 21.42 -7.12
CA PHE A 311 -30.44 20.04 -7.47
C PHE A 311 -30.86 19.71 -8.92
N ASN A 312 -32.06 20.13 -9.31
CA ASN A 312 -32.58 19.98 -10.67
C ASN A 312 -31.70 20.70 -11.71
N GLU A 313 -31.28 21.93 -11.41
CA GLU A 313 -30.44 22.73 -12.30
C GLU A 313 -29.04 22.14 -12.50
N ILE A 314 -28.49 21.45 -11.49
CA ILE A 314 -27.13 20.90 -11.51
C ILE A 314 -27.10 19.46 -12.06
N PHE A 315 -28.01 18.58 -11.65
CA PHE A 315 -27.92 17.14 -11.92
C PHE A 315 -29.00 16.61 -12.88
N LEU A 316 -30.25 17.06 -12.76
CA LEU A 316 -31.37 16.52 -13.56
C LEU A 316 -31.38 17.00 -15.02
N LYS A 317 -30.67 18.08 -15.34
CA LYS A 317 -30.41 18.48 -16.74
C LYS A 317 -29.51 17.48 -17.48
N THR A 318 -28.67 16.76 -16.75
CA THR A 318 -27.65 15.84 -17.29
C THR A 318 -28.08 14.38 -17.15
N TYR A 319 -28.96 14.08 -16.17
CA TYR A 319 -29.47 12.73 -15.90
C TYR A 319 -31.01 12.76 -15.84
N PRO A 320 -31.71 12.07 -16.76
CA PRO A 320 -33.17 12.12 -16.81
C PRO A 320 -33.80 11.55 -15.51
N PRO A 321 -34.86 12.18 -14.97
CA PRO A 321 -35.49 11.80 -13.70
C PRO A 321 -35.91 10.34 -13.59
N GLU A 322 -36.33 9.73 -14.71
CA GLU A 322 -36.72 8.31 -14.79
C GLU A 322 -35.59 7.32 -14.46
N LYS A 323 -34.32 7.72 -14.58
CA LYS A 323 -33.15 6.91 -14.16
C LYS A 323 -32.78 7.07 -12.68
N ILE A 324 -33.54 7.88 -11.95
CA ILE A 324 -33.29 8.25 -10.55
C ILE A 324 -34.38 7.68 -9.65
N ILE A 325 -35.61 7.51 -10.18
CA ILE A 325 -36.84 7.33 -9.41
C ILE A 325 -37.26 5.85 -9.26
N HIS A 326 -36.53 4.89 -9.83
CA HIS A 326 -36.88 3.46 -9.72
C HIS A 326 -36.42 2.79 -8.42
N ASP A 327 -35.80 3.52 -7.50
CA ASP A 327 -35.36 2.97 -6.23
C ASP A 327 -36.50 2.93 -5.20
N GLN A 328 -36.86 1.72 -4.76
CA GLN A 328 -37.81 1.45 -3.68
C GLN A 328 -37.39 2.15 -2.37
N PHE A 329 -36.10 2.47 -2.24
CA PHE A 329 -35.56 3.34 -1.20
C PHE A 329 -36.15 4.75 -1.27
N LEU A 330 -36.16 5.44 -2.43
CA LEU A 330 -36.73 6.79 -2.59
C LEU A 330 -38.22 6.86 -2.21
N GLN A 331 -38.99 5.81 -2.51
CA GLN A 331 -40.41 5.73 -2.13
C GLN A 331 -40.62 5.62 -0.61
N ASN A 332 -39.89 4.73 0.07
CA ASN A 332 -39.95 4.62 1.54
C ASN A 332 -39.37 5.88 2.22
N PHE A 333 -38.32 6.43 1.63
CA PHE A 333 -37.56 7.57 2.12
C PHE A 333 -38.35 8.89 2.09
N LEU A 334 -39.10 9.17 1.01
CA LEU A 334 -39.97 10.35 0.92
C LEU A 334 -41.07 10.35 2.00
N ILE A 335 -41.59 9.18 2.38
CA ILE A 335 -42.69 9.10 3.35
C ILE A 335 -42.18 9.19 4.79
N THR A 336 -41.09 8.48 5.13
CA THR A 336 -40.58 8.41 6.51
C THR A 336 -39.74 9.63 6.90
N HIS A 337 -38.93 10.21 6.01
CA HIS A 337 -38.10 11.36 6.37
C HIS A 337 -38.85 12.69 6.34
N ILE A 338 -39.82 12.89 5.45
CA ILE A 338 -40.66 14.10 5.46
C ILE A 338 -41.41 14.19 6.80
N SER A 339 -41.93 13.08 7.30
CA SER A 339 -42.66 13.04 8.58
C SER A 339 -41.76 13.25 9.81
N ILE A 340 -40.48 12.86 9.77
CA ILE A 340 -39.50 13.16 10.83
C ILE A 340 -39.01 14.61 10.75
N TRP A 341 -38.86 15.16 9.54
CA TRP A 341 -38.31 16.50 9.30
C TRP A 341 -39.33 17.64 9.51
N LEU A 342 -40.62 17.37 9.25
CA LEU A 342 -41.74 18.29 9.51
C LEU A 342 -42.22 18.28 10.98
N LYS A 343 -41.72 17.35 11.80
CA LYS A 343 -41.83 17.44 13.26
C LYS A 343 -40.82 18.46 13.78
#